data_AF-A0A086MH01-F1
#
_entry.id   AF-A0A086MH01-F1
#
_cell.length_a   1.000
_cell.length_b   1.000
_cell.length_c   1.000
_cell.angle_alpha   90.00
_cell.angle_beta   90.00
_cell.angle_gamma   90.00
#
_symmetry.space_group_name_H-M   'P 1'
#
loop_
_entity.id
_entity.type
_entity.pdbx_description
1 polymer ?
#
loop_
_entity_poly.entity_id
_entity_poly.type
_entity_poly.pdbx_seq_one_letter_code
_entity_poly.pdbx_strand_id
1 'polypeptide(L)'
;MLTNLVKTLSGSVWSTLGVVVVVSALGVAIAVNGFDLRVSGSLALYFVIWWILLFAVLPFGVRSQAETGEVVRGSEPGAPALPALREKAIWTTLVASVVLVIVAAVFPLAGL
;
A
#
# COMPACT_ATOMS: atom_id res chain seq x y z
N MET A 1 9.10 -15.73 4.23
CA MET A 1 8.64 -15.41 5.60
C MET A 1 7.67 -14.23 5.59
N LEU A 2 8.03 -13.06 5.03
CA LEU A 2 7.20 -11.86 4.99
C LEU A 2 5.86 -12.03 4.24
N THR A 3 5.86 -12.68 3.09
CA THR A 3 4.64 -12.97 2.29
C THR A 3 3.65 -13.89 3.01
N ASN A 4 4.14 -14.84 3.82
CA ASN A 4 3.28 -15.71 4.61
C ASN A 4 2.63 -14.93 5.76
N LEU A 5 3.36 -14.00 6.37
CA LEU A 5 2.82 -13.09 7.39
C LEU A 5 1.70 -12.20 6.81
N VAL A 6 1.93 -11.61 5.63
CA VAL A 6 0.91 -10.79 4.94
C VAL A 6 -0.35 -11.60 4.67
N LYS A 7 -0.22 -12.85 4.21
CA LYS A 7 -1.36 -13.75 3.98
C LYS A 7 -2.15 -14.08 5.26
N THR A 8 -1.46 -14.23 6.39
CA THR A 8 -2.09 -14.44 7.69
C THR A 8 -2.82 -13.18 8.18
N LEU A 9 -2.19 -12.00 8.04
CA LEU A 9 -2.78 -10.70 8.40
C LEU A 9 -3.92 -10.28 7.47
N SER A 10 -3.89 -10.74 6.22
CA SER A 10 -5.00 -10.63 5.27
C SER A 10 -6.05 -11.73 5.44
N GLY A 11 -6.04 -12.47 6.55
CA GLY A 11 -7.10 -13.42 6.91
C GLY A 11 -8.39 -12.70 7.34
N SER A 12 -8.30 -11.69 8.21
CA SER A 12 -9.46 -10.91 8.72
C SER A 12 -9.43 -9.42 8.33
N VAL A 13 -10.57 -8.87 7.91
CA VAL A 13 -10.67 -7.48 7.44
C VAL A 13 -10.18 -6.52 8.53
N TRP A 14 -10.50 -6.83 9.78
CA TRP A 14 -10.07 -6.10 10.97
C TRP A 14 -8.55 -6.09 11.16
N SER A 15 -7.86 -7.21 10.92
CA SER A 15 -6.39 -7.26 10.99
C SER A 15 -5.76 -6.44 9.86
N THR A 16 -6.32 -6.52 8.65
CA THR A 16 -5.85 -5.72 7.51
C THR A 16 -5.97 -4.22 7.79
N LEU A 17 -7.11 -3.76 8.31
CA LEU A 17 -7.32 -2.36 8.69
C LEU A 17 -6.39 -1.94 9.83
N GLY A 18 -6.24 -2.78 10.86
CA GLY A 18 -5.35 -2.49 11.99
C GLY A 18 -3.90 -2.28 11.53
N VAL A 19 -3.39 -3.17 10.68
CA VAL A 19 -2.03 -3.05 10.11
C VAL A 19 -1.90 -1.77 9.29
N VAL A 20 -2.86 -1.48 8.41
CA VAL A 20 -2.83 -0.29 7.56
C VAL A 20 -2.80 0.98 8.41
N VAL A 21 -3.67 1.07 9.42
CA VAL A 21 -3.74 2.24 10.31
C VAL A 21 -2.46 2.41 11.11
N VAL A 22 -1.95 1.33 11.73
CA VAL A 22 -0.73 1.38 12.54
C VAL A 22 0.49 1.78 11.69
N VAL A 23 0.67 1.18 10.52
CA VAL A 23 1.80 1.48 9.62
C VAL A 23 1.71 2.90 9.06
N SER A 24 0.50 3.37 8.74
CA SER A 24 0.28 4.75 8.28
C SER A 24 0.59 5.75 9.40
N ALA A 25 0.10 5.50 10.61
CA ALA A 25 0.34 6.35 11.77
C ALA A 25 1.83 6.41 12.14
N LEU A 26 2.52 5.27 12.10
CA LEU A 26 3.97 5.22 12.33
C LEU A 26 4.74 6.01 11.27
N GLY A 27 4.43 5.82 9.98
CA GLY A 27 5.07 6.58 8.89
C GLY A 27 4.88 8.08 9.03
N VAL A 28 3.66 8.52 9.32
CA VAL A 28 3.35 9.94 9.55
C VAL A 28 4.04 10.46 10.81
N ALA A 29 4.05 9.70 11.90
CA ALA A 29 4.74 10.10 13.13
C ALA A 29 6.25 10.27 12.91
N ILE A 30 6.89 9.37 12.16
CA ILE A 30 8.31 9.49 11.81
C ILE A 30 8.53 10.74 10.96
N ALA A 31 7.67 11.01 9.97
CA ALA A 31 7.78 12.19 9.12
C ALA A 31 7.64 13.51 9.91
N VAL A 32 6.69 13.57 10.85
CA VAL A 32 6.44 14.76 11.68
C VAL A 32 7.55 14.99 12.70
N ASN A 33 7.97 13.96 13.44
CA ASN A 33 8.97 14.10 14.49
C ASN A 33 10.41 14.18 13.97
N GLY A 34 10.68 13.59 12.79
CA GLY A 34 12.03 13.55 12.20
C GLY A 34 12.37 14.76 11.33
N PHE A 35 11.37 15.41 10.74
CA PHE A 35 11.59 16.43 9.70
C PHE A 35 10.75 17.71 9.89
N ASP A 36 10.22 17.94 11.09
CA ASP A 36 9.43 19.14 11.48
C ASP A 36 8.24 19.47 10.54
N LEU A 37 7.72 18.45 9.83
CA LEU A 37 6.56 18.61 8.96
C LEU A 37 5.28 18.75 9.77
N ARG A 38 4.38 19.65 9.36
CA ARG A 38 3.04 19.75 9.96
C ARG A 38 2.26 18.46 9.75
N VAL A 39 1.46 18.06 10.75
CA VAL A 39 0.60 16.87 10.70
C VAL A 39 -0.33 16.90 9.47
N SER A 40 -0.95 18.05 9.19
CA SER A 40 -1.84 18.22 8.04
C SER A 40 -1.12 18.04 6.69
N GLY A 41 0.08 18.59 6.56
CA GLY A 41 0.91 18.44 5.36
C GLY A 41 1.38 17.00 5.16
N SER A 42 1.84 16.36 6.23
CA SER A 42 2.29 14.97 6.21
C SER A 42 1.16 14.00 5.84
N LEU A 43 -0.05 14.22 6.36
CA LEU A 43 -1.22 13.43 5.99
C LEU A 43 -1.62 13.62 4.53
N ALA A 44 -1.64 14.87 4.04
CA ALA A 44 -1.98 15.14 2.65
C ALA A 44 -0.96 14.52 1.68
N LEU A 45 0.33 14.69 1.96
CA LEU A 45 1.41 14.09 1.18
C LEU A 45 1.33 12.56 1.21
N TYR A 46 1.14 11.97 2.40
CA TYR A 46 0.98 10.53 2.55
C TYR A 46 -0.22 10.00 1.75
N PHE A 47 -1.35 10.70 1.77
CA PHE A 47 -2.54 10.31 1.01
C PHE A 47 -2.27 10.28 -0.50
N VAL A 48 -1.60 11.30 -1.04
CA VAL A 48 -1.25 11.36 -2.47
C VAL A 48 -0.26 10.25 -2.84
N ILE A 49 0.81 10.07 -2.04
CA ILE A 49 1.81 9.00 -2.23
C ILE A 49 1.13 7.63 -2.22
N TRP A 50 0.31 7.38 -1.21
CA TRP A 50 -0.41 6.12 -1.05
C TRP A 50 -1.35 5.85 -2.22
N TRP A 51 -2.07 6.87 -2.70
CA TRP A 51 -2.99 6.74 -3.84
C TRP A 51 -2.26 6.36 -5.13
N ILE A 52 -1.14 7.03 -5.42
CA ILE A 52 -0.33 6.74 -6.61
C ILE A 52 0.27 5.33 -6.52
N LEU A 53 0.80 4.96 -5.35
CA LEU A 53 1.41 3.65 -5.15
C LEU A 53 0.40 2.52 -5.19
N LEU A 54 -0.86 2.75 -4.82
CA LEU A 54 -1.91 1.76 -4.98
C LEU A 54 -1.98 1.31 -6.43
N PHE A 55 -2.06 2.25 -7.38
CA PHE A 55 -2.09 1.92 -8.80
C PHE A 55 -0.78 1.31 -9.30
N ALA A 56 0.36 1.73 -8.76
CA ALA A 56 1.65 1.13 -9.10
C ALA A 56 1.78 -0.33 -8.63
N VAL A 57 1.17 -0.69 -7.49
CA VAL A 57 1.26 -2.03 -6.89
C VAL A 57 0.21 -2.99 -7.45
N LEU A 58 -0.94 -2.48 -7.91
CA LEU A 58 -2.03 -3.29 -8.46
C LEU A 58 -1.63 -4.31 -9.56
N PRO A 59 -0.78 -4.00 -10.55
CA PRO A 59 -0.46 -4.94 -11.63
C PRO A 59 0.44 -6.10 -11.20
N PHE A 60 1.05 -6.04 -10.00
CA PHE A 60 1.94 -7.10 -9.55
C PHE A 60 1.19 -8.38 -9.17
N GLY A 61 1.70 -9.52 -9.68
CA GLY A 61 1.21 -10.85 -9.34
C GLY A 61 -0.19 -11.18 -9.88
N VAL A 62 -0.69 -10.43 -10.86
CA VAL A 62 -1.96 -10.72 -11.53
C VAL A 62 -1.77 -11.93 -12.45
N ARG A 63 -2.64 -12.93 -12.29
CA ARG A 63 -2.82 -14.04 -13.23
C ARG A 63 -4.25 -13.98 -13.77
N SER A 64 -4.39 -14.08 -15.08
CA SER A 64 -5.69 -13.98 -15.76
C SER A 64 -6.52 -15.27 -15.57
N GLN A 65 -7.84 -15.15 -15.66
CA GLN A 65 -8.74 -16.33 -15.62
C GLN A 65 -8.42 -17.33 -16.74
N ALA A 66 -8.05 -16.83 -17.92
CA ALA A 66 -7.62 -17.64 -19.06
C ALA A 66 -6.36 -18.47 -18.75
N GLU A 67 -5.38 -17.91 -18.03
CA GLU A 67 -4.18 -18.62 -17.60
C GLU A 67 -4.44 -19.70 -16.53
N THR A 68 -5.54 -19.57 -15.78
CA THR A 68 -5.92 -20.53 -14.73
C THR A 68 -6.86 -21.63 -15.20
N GLY A 69 -7.33 -21.58 -16.45
CA GLY A 69 -8.23 -22.59 -17.04
C GLY A 69 -9.68 -22.53 -16.55
N GLU A 70 -9.99 -21.71 -15.54
CA GLU A 70 -11.33 -21.46 -15.03
C GLU A 70 -11.81 -20.05 -15.40
N VAL A 71 -12.46 -19.92 -16.55
CA VAL A 71 -13.11 -18.67 -16.99
C VAL A 71 -14.58 -18.71 -16.60
N VAL A 72 -15.01 -17.75 -15.78
CA VAL A 72 -16.43 -17.62 -15.39
C VAL A 72 -17.25 -17.15 -16.59
N ARG A 73 -18.37 -17.83 -16.91
CA ARG A 73 -19.19 -17.46 -18.06
C ARG A 73 -19.73 -16.03 -17.90
N GLY A 74 -19.35 -15.12 -18.80
CA GLY A 74 -19.71 -13.70 -18.77
C GLY A 74 -18.69 -12.78 -18.10
N SER A 75 -17.57 -13.31 -17.56
CA SER A 75 -16.41 -12.50 -17.19
C SER A 75 -15.49 -12.27 -18.41
N GLU A 76 -14.68 -11.22 -18.35
CA GLU A 76 -13.62 -11.01 -19.33
C GLU A 76 -12.48 -12.01 -19.06
N PRO A 77 -11.99 -12.77 -20.06
CA PRO A 77 -10.99 -13.83 -19.86
C PRO A 77 -9.65 -13.34 -19.27
N GLY A 78 -9.27 -12.09 -19.54
CA GLY A 78 -8.11 -11.41 -18.97
C GLY A 78 -8.28 -10.92 -17.52
N ALA A 79 -9.49 -11.00 -16.95
CA ALA A 79 -9.75 -10.54 -15.59
C ALA A 79 -8.89 -11.33 -14.58
N PRO A 80 -8.39 -10.68 -13.51
CA PRO A 80 -7.64 -11.37 -12.47
C PRO A 80 -8.45 -12.51 -11.85
N ALA A 81 -7.90 -13.73 -11.82
CA ALA A 81 -8.55 -14.88 -11.19
C ALA A 81 -8.72 -14.67 -9.67
N LEU A 82 -7.72 -14.08 -9.02
CA LEU A 82 -7.75 -13.73 -7.60
C LEU A 82 -7.20 -12.31 -7.39
N PRO A 83 -8.06 -11.30 -7.18
CA PRO A 83 -7.62 -9.90 -7.06
C PRO A 83 -6.72 -9.60 -5.85
N ALA A 84 -6.76 -10.44 -4.80
CA ALA A 84 -5.95 -10.35 -3.56
C ALA A 84 -5.82 -8.93 -2.98
N LEU A 85 -6.89 -8.11 -3.08
CA LEU A 85 -6.84 -6.66 -2.80
C LEU A 85 -6.35 -6.31 -1.40
N ARG A 86 -6.58 -7.19 -0.42
CA ARG A 86 -6.21 -7.00 0.97
C ARG A 86 -4.70 -7.13 1.19
N GLU A 87 -4.07 -8.09 0.51
CA GLU A 87 -2.61 -8.22 0.52
C GLU A 87 -1.98 -7.00 -0.16
N LYS A 88 -2.56 -6.56 -1.28
CA LYS A 88 -2.10 -5.37 -2.01
C LYS A 88 -2.20 -4.11 -1.17
N ALA A 89 -3.28 -3.92 -0.41
CA ALA A 89 -3.42 -2.77 0.50
C ALA A 89 -2.32 -2.74 1.59
N ILE A 90 -1.95 -3.89 2.15
CA ILE A 90 -0.86 -3.98 3.14
C ILE A 90 0.48 -3.61 2.49
N TRP A 91 0.77 -4.16 1.31
CA TRP A 91 1.98 -3.83 0.55
C TRP A 91 2.05 -2.35 0.16
N THR A 92 0.97 -1.79 -0.36
CA THR A 92 0.89 -0.36 -0.72
C THR A 92 1.17 0.52 0.49
N THR A 93 0.63 0.18 1.66
CA THR A 93 0.82 0.96 2.89
C THR A 93 2.27 0.90 3.37
N LEU A 94 2.89 -0.29 3.34
CA LEU A 94 4.31 -0.46 3.71
C LEU A 94 5.22 0.36 2.79
N VAL A 95 5.02 0.25 1.46
CA VAL A 95 5.82 0.98 0.48
C VAL A 95 5.56 2.49 0.59
N ALA A 96 4.31 2.91 0.77
CA ALA A 96 3.95 4.32 0.92
C ALA A 96 4.56 4.95 2.17
N SER A 97 4.58 4.26 3.31
CA SER A 97 5.22 4.75 4.52
C SER A 97 6.73 4.93 4.34
N VAL A 98 7.40 4.00 3.64
CA VAL A 98 8.83 4.13 3.32
C VAL A 98 9.08 5.32 2.39
N VAL A 99 8.29 5.45 1.32
CA VAL A 99 8.41 6.56 0.36
C VAL A 99 8.14 7.90 1.05
N LEU A 100 7.16 8.00 1.95
CA LEU A 100 6.90 9.21 2.73
C LEU A 100 8.13 9.62 3.54
N VAL A 101 8.76 8.69 4.24
CA VAL A 101 9.95 8.98 5.07
C VAL A 101 11.12 9.45 4.20
N ILE A 102 11.32 8.83 3.03
CA ILE A 102 12.36 9.26 2.08
C ILE A 102 12.06 10.67 1.55
N VAL A 103 10.83 10.95 1.14
CA VAL A 103 10.43 12.28 0.65
C VAL A 103 10.58 13.33 1.76
N ALA A 104 10.15 13.02 2.98
CA ALA A 104 10.31 13.89 4.13
C ALA A 104 11.79 14.17 4.45
N ALA A 105 12.68 13.20 4.27
CA ALA A 105 14.13 13.39 4.44
C ALA A 105 14.75 14.29 3.37
N VAL A 106 14.20 14.28 2.15
CA VAL A 106 14.66 15.14 1.05
C VAL A 106 14.17 16.58 1.20
N PHE A 107 13.03 16.80 1.87
CA PHE A 107 12.44 18.13 2.02
C PHE A 107 13.41 19.17 2.62
N PRO A 108 14.11 18.91 3.74
CA PRO A 108 15.12 19.83 4.28
C PRO A 108 16.29 20.08 3.32
N LEU A 109 16.66 19.09 2.50
CA LEU A 109 17.72 19.23 1.49
C LEU A 109 17.29 20.12 0.31
N ALA A 110 15.98 20.28 0.09
CA ALA A 110 15.43 21.16 -0.93
C ALA A 110 15.57 22.66 -0.58
N GLY A 111 16.05 23.00 0.63
CA GLY A 111 16.28 24.38 1.07
C GLY A 111 15.00 25.19 1.27
N LEU A 112 13.87 24.52 1.50
CA LEU A 112 12.54 25.09 1.75
C LEU A 112 12.17 25.04 3.24
#